data_AF-F9Y342-F1
#
_entry.id   AF-F9Y342-F1
#
_cell.length_a   1.000
_cell.length_b   1.000
_cell.length_c   1.000
_cell.angle_alpha   90.00
_cell.angle_beta   90.00
_cell.angle_gamma   90.00
#
_symmetry.space_group_name_H-M   'P 1'
#
loop_
_entity.id
_entity.type
_entity.pdbx_description
1 polymer ?
#
loop_
_entity_poly.entity_id
_entity_poly.type
_entity_poly.pdbx_seq_one_letter_code
_entity_poly.pdbx_strand_id
1 'polypeptide(L)'
;MSSVTKHVGLSCLFFGVVCLALGIAINSAKAEVLASALTNLAVVSGIASGLSFAALSIFTLNGTYQEKVLKYVGNTVRGTLFYMLFVVMLVSVFSGISVIWADSSWIRIVFPILVFLVVEPFYITFRITYTAYEWESEPTRPDPMDSKYIKK
;
A
#
# COMPACT_ATOMS: atom_id res chain seq x y z
N MET A 1 7.68 20.33 10.20
CA MET A 1 7.80 19.00 9.55
C MET A 1 6.48 18.28 9.73
N SER A 2 5.76 18.02 8.63
CA SER A 2 4.36 17.60 8.58
C SER A 2 4.10 16.28 9.32
N SER A 3 2.94 16.17 9.97
CA SER A 3 2.43 14.95 10.65
C SER A 3 2.59 13.68 9.81
N VAL A 4 2.48 13.82 8.49
CA VAL A 4 2.63 12.73 7.51
C VAL A 4 4.02 12.09 7.55
N THR A 5 5.09 12.89 7.69
CA THR A 5 6.47 12.37 7.70
C THR A 5 6.76 11.55 8.96
N LYS A 6 6.16 11.93 10.10
CA LYS A 6 6.24 11.13 11.33
C LYS A 6 5.49 9.81 11.20
N HIS A 7 4.29 9.82 10.63
CA HIS A 7 3.52 8.60 10.45
C HIS A 7 4.15 7.63 9.44
N VAL A 8 4.65 8.13 8.31
CA VAL A 8 5.33 7.28 7.31
C VAL A 8 6.66 6.76 7.89
N GLY A 9 7.49 7.63 8.44
CA GLY A 9 8.79 7.23 8.99
C GLY A 9 8.68 6.26 10.18
N LEU A 10 7.73 6.47 11.08
CA LEU A 10 7.52 5.62 12.24
C LEU A 10 6.89 4.27 11.86
N SER A 11 6.02 4.24 10.84
CA SER A 11 5.51 2.99 10.28
C SER A 11 6.61 2.21 9.56
N CYS A 12 7.47 2.83 8.76
CA CYS A 12 8.62 2.17 8.15
C CYS A 12 9.55 1.56 9.24
N LEU A 13 9.83 2.32 10.30
CA LEU A 13 10.67 1.86 11.42
C LEU A 13 10.03 0.68 12.15
N PHE A 14 8.75 0.77 12.48
CA PHE A 14 8.01 -0.30 13.14
C PHE A 14 7.96 -1.56 12.28
N PHE A 15 7.60 -1.45 11.00
CA PHE A 15 7.56 -2.58 10.08
C PHE A 15 8.95 -3.16 9.82
N GLY A 16 9.99 -2.33 9.76
CA GLY A 16 11.37 -2.79 9.68
C GLY A 16 11.79 -3.62 10.90
N VAL A 17 11.43 -3.18 12.10
CA VAL A 17 11.67 -3.94 13.35
C VAL A 17 10.90 -5.25 13.36
N VAL A 18 9.63 -5.25 12.93
CA VAL A 18 8.81 -6.47 12.83
C VAL A 18 9.43 -7.45 11.82
N CYS A 19 9.95 -6.97 10.69
CA CYS A 19 10.59 -7.82 9.69
C CYS A 19 11.94 -8.38 10.17
N LEU A 20 12.72 -7.60 10.92
CA LEU A 20 13.94 -8.11 11.57
C LEU A 20 13.61 -9.19 12.61
N ALA A 21 12.57 -8.99 13.43
CA ALA A 21 12.10 -9.99 14.37
C ALA A 21 11.61 -11.27 13.64
N LEU A 22 10.91 -11.11 12.51
CA LEU A 22 10.52 -12.22 11.65
C LEU A 22 11.74 -12.99 11.12
N GLY A 23 12.77 -12.29 10.65
CA GLY A 23 14.00 -12.90 10.14
C GLY A 23 14.71 -13.76 11.18
N ILE A 24 14.72 -13.31 12.44
CA ILE A 24 15.26 -14.09 13.57
C ILE A 24 14.38 -15.32 13.84
N ALA A 25 13.05 -15.14 13.87
CA ALA A 25 12.11 -16.22 14.16
C ALA A 25 12.11 -17.35 13.10
N ILE A 26 12.34 -17.00 11.84
CA ILE A 26 12.29 -17.93 10.71
C ILE A 26 13.65 -18.64 10.50
N ASN A 27 14.70 -18.19 11.17
CA ASN A 27 16.05 -18.75 10.99
C ASN A 27 16.13 -20.25 11.37
N SER A 28 15.23 -20.76 12.20
CA SER A 28 15.14 -22.18 12.55
C SER A 28 14.03 -22.95 11.80
N ALA A 29 13.32 -22.32 10.87
CA ALA A 29 12.23 -22.95 10.14
C ALA A 29 12.73 -24.02 9.15
N LYS A 30 11.93 -25.08 8.99
CA LYS A 30 12.13 -26.08 7.93
C LYS A 30 11.78 -25.49 6.57
N ALA A 31 12.44 -25.96 5.51
CA ALA A 31 12.22 -25.46 4.16
C ALA A 31 10.79 -25.67 3.65
N GLU A 32 10.14 -26.77 4.03
CA GLU A 32 8.73 -27.05 3.70
C GLU A 32 7.78 -25.95 4.23
N VAL A 33 8.03 -25.47 5.45
CA VAL A 33 7.26 -24.39 6.06
C VAL A 33 7.51 -23.07 5.33
N LEU A 34 8.75 -22.82 4.93
CA LEU A 34 9.14 -21.62 4.18
C LEU A 34 8.56 -21.59 2.76
N ALA A 35 8.54 -22.73 2.08
CA ALA A 35 7.89 -22.92 0.78
C ALA A 35 6.38 -22.64 0.85
N SER A 36 5.72 -23.17 1.88
CA SER A 36 4.29 -22.90 2.14
C SER A 36 4.05 -21.41 2.43
N ALA A 37 4.89 -20.79 3.27
CA ALA A 37 4.80 -19.37 3.58
C ALA A 37 5.00 -18.48 2.34
N LEU A 38 5.95 -18.80 1.46
CA LEU A 38 6.18 -18.10 0.19
C LEU A 38 4.97 -18.22 -0.75
N THR A 39 4.38 -19.41 -0.83
CA THR A 39 3.18 -19.63 -1.64
C THR A 39 2.00 -18.82 -1.11
N ASN A 40 1.79 -18.82 0.20
CA ASN A 40 0.75 -18.01 0.84
C ASN A 40 0.99 -16.51 0.62
N LEU A 41 2.24 -16.05 0.74
CA LEU A 41 2.60 -14.67 0.46
C LEU A 41 2.32 -14.29 -1.00
N ALA A 42 2.64 -15.19 -1.94
CA ALA A 42 2.35 -15.01 -3.36
C ALA A 42 0.85 -14.85 -3.60
N VAL A 43 0.02 -15.73 -3.03
CA VAL A 43 -1.44 -15.72 -3.17
C VAL A 43 -2.05 -14.46 -2.56
N VAL A 44 -1.71 -14.13 -1.31
CA VAL A 44 -2.25 -12.94 -0.61
C VAL A 44 -1.88 -11.68 -1.38
N SER A 45 -0.63 -11.54 -1.79
CA SER A 45 -0.16 -10.38 -2.56
C SER A 45 -0.86 -10.29 -3.92
N GLY A 46 -1.09 -11.42 -4.58
CA GLY A 46 -1.80 -11.51 -5.85
C GLY A 46 -3.26 -11.06 -5.72
N ILE A 47 -4.00 -11.61 -4.75
CA ILE A 47 -5.40 -11.23 -4.48
C ILE A 47 -5.49 -9.75 -4.15
N ALA A 48 -4.63 -9.28 -3.25
CA ALA A 48 -4.75 -7.96 -2.70
C ALA A 48 -4.29 -6.86 -3.68
N SER A 49 -3.35 -7.18 -4.60
CA SER A 49 -3.07 -6.33 -5.77
C SER A 49 -4.26 -6.27 -6.73
N GLY A 50 -4.92 -7.39 -7.04
CA GLY A 50 -6.13 -7.41 -7.88
C GLY A 50 -7.29 -6.59 -7.29
N LEU A 51 -7.54 -6.70 -5.99
CA LEU A 51 -8.56 -5.91 -5.28
C LEU A 51 -8.22 -4.42 -5.27
N SER A 52 -6.95 -4.07 -5.05
CA SER A 52 -6.49 -2.67 -5.07
C SER A 52 -6.63 -2.05 -6.47
N PHE A 53 -6.41 -2.83 -7.54
CA PHE A 53 -6.63 -2.40 -8.92
C PHE A 53 -8.11 -2.15 -9.23
N ALA A 54 -8.99 -3.03 -8.74
CA ALA A 54 -10.44 -2.87 -8.88
C ALA A 54 -10.95 -1.63 -8.14
N ALA A 55 -10.49 -1.40 -6.90
CA ALA A 55 -10.84 -0.22 -6.12
C ALA A 55 -10.37 1.07 -6.79
N LEU A 56 -9.11 1.11 -7.26
CA LEU A 56 -8.57 2.22 -8.04
C LEU A 56 -9.43 2.54 -9.28
N SER A 57 -9.88 1.51 -9.99
CA SER A 57 -10.73 1.64 -11.18
C SER A 57 -12.09 2.24 -10.84
N ILE A 58 -12.72 1.80 -9.75
CA ILE A 58 -13.97 2.37 -9.25
C ILE A 58 -13.78 3.83 -8.83
N PHE A 59 -12.71 4.15 -8.11
CA PHE A 59 -12.38 5.53 -7.72
C PHE A 59 -12.13 6.44 -8.91
N THR A 60 -11.59 5.93 -10.03
CA THR A 60 -11.45 6.72 -11.26
C THR A 60 -12.77 6.93 -12.02
N LEU A 61 -13.81 6.16 -11.73
CA LEU A 61 -15.11 6.21 -12.43
C LEU A 61 -16.20 6.99 -11.66
N ASN A 62 -16.08 7.19 -10.35
CA ASN A 62 -17.03 7.97 -9.56
C ASN A 62 -16.68 9.47 -9.53
N GLY A 63 -17.45 10.26 -10.28
CA GLY A 63 -17.13 11.64 -10.69
C GLY A 63 -17.07 12.71 -9.58
N THR A 64 -17.66 12.51 -8.40
CA THR A 64 -17.69 13.56 -7.36
C THR A 64 -16.37 13.68 -6.59
N TYR A 65 -15.61 12.59 -6.48
CA TYR A 65 -14.28 12.57 -5.85
C TYR A 65 -13.19 13.14 -6.77
N GLN A 66 -13.45 13.12 -8.08
CA GLN A 66 -12.56 13.61 -9.12
C GLN A 66 -12.30 15.12 -9.02
N GLU A 67 -13.26 15.89 -8.50
CA GLU A 67 -13.21 17.34 -8.57
C GLU A 67 -12.42 17.98 -7.41
N LYS A 68 -12.52 17.41 -6.20
CA LYS A 68 -11.85 17.96 -4.99
C LYS A 68 -10.44 17.40 -4.79
N VAL A 69 -10.24 16.09 -4.96
CA VAL A 69 -8.98 15.41 -4.60
C VAL A 69 -8.04 15.31 -5.80
N LEU A 70 -8.60 14.99 -6.97
CA LEU A 70 -7.82 14.74 -8.17
C LEU A 70 -7.28 16.01 -8.82
N LYS A 71 -7.92 17.16 -8.61
CA LYS A 71 -7.54 18.46 -9.17
C LYS A 71 -6.23 19.04 -8.61
N TYR A 72 -5.87 18.67 -7.37
CA TYR A 72 -4.66 19.21 -6.71
C TYR A 72 -3.59 18.16 -6.37
N VAL A 73 -3.96 16.91 -6.07
CA VAL A 73 -3.00 15.87 -5.61
C VAL A 73 -3.17 14.53 -6.36
N GLY A 74 -4.17 14.44 -7.25
CA GLY A 74 -4.57 13.18 -7.88
C GLY A 74 -3.50 12.49 -8.71
N ASN A 75 -2.67 13.25 -9.42
CA ASN A 75 -1.65 12.65 -10.28
C ASN A 75 -0.54 11.98 -9.44
N THR A 76 -0.16 12.60 -8.33
CA THR A 76 0.82 12.04 -7.38
C THR A 76 0.24 10.83 -6.66
N VAL A 77 -0.98 10.92 -6.13
CA VAL A 77 -1.64 9.79 -5.43
C VAL A 77 -1.83 8.60 -6.37
N ARG A 78 -2.29 8.84 -7.60
CA ARG A 78 -2.45 7.78 -8.61
C ARG A 78 -1.12 7.15 -8.95
N GLY A 79 -0.07 7.94 -9.20
CA GLY A 79 1.28 7.43 -9.47
C GLY A 79 1.82 6.57 -8.31
N THR A 80 1.66 7.05 -7.08
CA THR A 80 2.07 6.31 -5.87
C THR A 80 1.31 5.00 -5.70
N LEU A 81 -0.02 5.00 -5.86
CA LEU A 81 -0.83 3.78 -5.74
C LEU A 81 -0.51 2.77 -6.86
N PHE A 82 -0.31 3.22 -8.10
CA PHE A 82 0.11 2.34 -9.20
C PHE A 82 1.50 1.75 -8.96
N TYR A 83 2.46 2.55 -8.49
CA TYR A 83 3.80 2.06 -8.17
C TYR A 83 3.77 1.02 -7.04
N MET A 84 3.02 1.31 -5.96
CA MET A 84 2.81 0.38 -4.85
C MET A 84 2.17 -0.93 -5.31
N LEU A 85 1.16 -0.86 -6.16
CA LEU A 85 0.52 -2.02 -6.75
C LEU A 85 1.49 -2.85 -7.59
N PHE A 86 2.32 -2.20 -8.40
CA PHE A 86 3.36 -2.86 -9.19
C PHE A 86 4.38 -3.58 -8.29
N VAL A 87 4.82 -2.96 -7.19
CA VAL A 87 5.71 -3.59 -6.20
C VAL A 87 5.07 -4.85 -5.60
N VAL A 88 3.81 -4.79 -5.18
CA VAL A 88 3.10 -5.95 -4.60
C VAL A 88 2.93 -7.07 -5.63
N MET A 89 2.65 -6.74 -6.90
CA MET A 89 2.60 -7.73 -7.98
C MET A 89 3.95 -8.40 -8.22
N LEU A 90 5.04 -7.63 -8.23
CA LEU A 90 6.39 -8.19 -8.36
C LEU A 90 6.72 -9.13 -7.20
N VAL A 91 6.39 -8.74 -5.96
CA VAL A 91 6.57 -9.61 -4.79
C VAL A 91 5.73 -10.88 -4.91
N SER A 92 4.49 -10.78 -5.40
CA SER A 92 3.63 -11.95 -5.62
C SER A 92 4.27 -12.96 -6.57
N VAL A 93 4.70 -12.50 -7.76
CA VAL A 93 5.35 -13.36 -8.76
C VAL A 93 6.66 -13.92 -8.24
N PHE A 94 7.49 -13.06 -7.65
CA PHE A 94 8.78 -13.48 -7.11
C PHE A 94 8.62 -14.52 -6.01
N SER A 95 7.67 -14.34 -5.09
CA SER A 95 7.41 -15.29 -4.00
C SER A 95 6.96 -16.64 -4.54
N GLY A 96 6.14 -16.67 -5.60
CA GLY A 96 5.71 -17.91 -6.25
C GLY A 96 6.86 -18.69 -6.88
N ILE A 97 7.77 -18.01 -7.59
CA ILE A 97 8.95 -18.65 -8.20
C ILE A 97 9.97 -19.05 -7.13
N SER A 98 10.09 -18.24 -6.06
CA SER A 98 11.06 -18.42 -4.97
C SER A 98 10.88 -19.72 -4.19
N VAL A 99 9.72 -20.37 -4.28
CA VAL A 99 9.44 -21.67 -3.67
C VAL A 99 10.46 -22.73 -4.10
N ILE A 100 10.96 -22.67 -5.34
CA ILE A 100 11.96 -23.60 -5.88
C ILE A 100 13.27 -23.54 -5.09
N TRP A 101 13.59 -22.38 -4.51
CA TRP A 101 14.81 -22.16 -3.72
C TRP A 101 14.54 -22.13 -2.22
N ALA A 102 13.43 -22.68 -1.72
CA ALA A 102 13.08 -22.64 -0.31
C ALA A 102 14.14 -23.25 0.62
N ASP A 103 14.93 -24.21 0.13
CA ASP A 103 16.05 -24.80 0.88
C ASP A 103 17.29 -23.89 0.96
N SER A 104 17.37 -22.86 0.12
CA SER A 104 18.52 -21.97 0.04
C SER A 104 18.54 -20.96 1.18
N SER A 105 19.68 -20.80 1.84
CA SER A 105 19.83 -19.90 2.99
C SER A 105 19.51 -18.43 2.66
N TRP A 106 19.69 -18.00 1.41
CA TRP A 106 19.40 -16.62 0.99
C TRP A 106 17.91 -16.29 1.05
N ILE A 107 17.00 -17.26 0.83
CA ILE A 107 15.55 -17.05 0.91
C ILE A 107 15.14 -16.66 2.34
N ARG A 108 15.84 -17.16 3.37
CA ARG A 108 15.56 -16.82 4.77
C ARG A 108 15.78 -15.34 5.07
N ILE A 109 16.70 -14.70 4.35
CA ILE A 109 16.99 -13.26 4.47
C ILE A 109 16.02 -12.45 3.61
N VAL A 110 15.68 -12.96 2.42
CA VAL A 110 14.81 -12.25 1.48
C VAL A 110 13.34 -12.30 1.90
N PHE A 111 12.88 -13.40 2.51
CA PHE A 111 11.48 -13.58 2.88
C PHE A 111 10.93 -12.45 3.78
N PRO A 112 11.59 -12.04 4.88
CA PRO A 112 11.12 -10.90 5.67
C PRO A 112 11.05 -9.58 4.88
N ILE A 113 11.97 -9.38 3.93
CA ILE A 113 11.96 -8.20 3.04
C ILE A 113 10.73 -8.24 2.12
N LEU A 114 10.40 -9.41 1.57
CA LEU A 114 9.20 -9.57 0.76
C LEU A 114 7.93 -9.28 1.57
N VAL A 115 7.88 -9.75 2.82
CA VAL A 115 6.76 -9.44 3.73
C VAL A 115 6.65 -7.92 3.97
N PHE A 116 7.77 -7.24 4.20
CA PHE A 116 7.80 -5.77 4.33
C PHE A 116 7.21 -5.07 3.10
N LEU A 117 7.69 -5.46 1.91
CA LEU A 117 7.29 -4.90 0.62
C LEU A 117 5.82 -5.16 0.26
N VAL A 118 5.13 -6.03 1.00
CA VAL A 118 3.68 -6.24 0.87
C VAL A 118 2.94 -5.40 1.89
N VAL A 119 3.34 -5.47 3.16
CA VAL A 119 2.61 -4.84 4.27
C VAL A 119 2.70 -3.32 4.23
N GLU A 120 3.86 -2.75 3.88
CA GLU A 120 4.04 -1.30 3.82
C GLU A 120 3.13 -0.64 2.75
N PRO A 121 3.09 -1.13 1.49
CA PRO A 121 2.12 -0.65 0.51
C PRO A 121 0.66 -0.76 0.96
N PHE A 122 0.28 -1.84 1.65
CA PHE A 122 -1.09 -1.96 2.20
C PHE A 122 -1.39 -0.88 3.22
N TYR A 123 -0.46 -0.63 4.14
CA TYR A 123 -0.64 0.41 5.14
C TYR A 123 -0.77 1.80 4.51
N ILE A 124 0.08 2.13 3.52
CA ILE A 124 0.02 3.43 2.86
C ILE A 124 -1.27 3.57 2.05
N THR A 125 -1.68 2.53 1.33
CA THR A 125 -2.96 2.49 0.60
C THR A 125 -4.13 2.71 1.55
N PHE A 126 -4.16 2.02 2.69
CA PHE A 126 -5.17 2.19 3.72
C PHE A 126 -5.22 3.64 4.23
N ARG A 127 -4.07 4.27 4.50
CA ARG A 127 -4.01 5.67 4.95
C ARG A 127 -4.50 6.65 3.89
N ILE A 128 -4.18 6.43 2.62
CA ILE A 128 -4.68 7.25 1.51
C ILE A 128 -6.20 7.15 1.45
N THR A 129 -6.74 5.93 1.47
CA THR A 129 -8.19 5.69 1.47
C THR A 129 -8.89 6.26 2.71
N TYR A 130 -8.28 6.16 3.89
CA TYR A 130 -8.85 6.75 5.10
C TYR A 130 -8.91 8.28 5.02
N THR A 131 -7.83 8.90 4.55
CA THR A 131 -7.78 10.36 4.34
C THR A 131 -8.82 10.80 3.30
N ALA A 132 -9.03 9.98 2.26
CA ALA A 132 -10.08 10.19 1.28
C ALA A 132 -11.48 10.24 1.91
N TYR A 133 -11.80 9.28 2.78
CA TYR A 133 -13.07 9.24 3.49
C TYR A 133 -13.24 10.42 4.46
N GLU A 134 -12.19 10.82 5.17
CA GLU A 134 -12.24 12.02 6.03
C GLU A 134 -12.63 13.26 5.21
N TRP A 135 -12.01 13.47 4.05
CA TRP A 135 -12.32 14.61 3.17
C TRP A 135 -13.73 14.57 2.57
N GLU A 136 -14.27 13.38 2.31
CA GLU A 136 -15.65 13.22 1.85
C GLU A 136 -16.67 13.46 2.96
N SER A 137 -16.29 13.21 4.21
CA SER A 137 -17.13 13.48 5.40
C SER A 137 -17.17 14.96 5.82
N GLU A 138 -16.25 15.79 5.32
CA GLU A 138 -16.27 17.22 5.60
C GLU A 138 -17.44 17.91 4.86
N PRO A 139 -18.30 18.67 5.56
CA PRO A 139 -19.40 19.39 4.92
C PRO A 139 -18.84 20.35 3.87
N THR A 140 -19.45 20.38 2.69
CA THR A 140 -19.12 21.31 1.62
C THR A 140 -19.12 22.73 2.19
N ARG A 141 -17.95 23.36 2.29
CA ARG A 141 -17.90 24.80 2.53
C ARG A 141 -18.67 25.45 1.37
N PRO A 142 -19.68 26.29 1.64
CA PRO A 142 -20.34 27.01 0.56
C PRO A 142 -19.27 27.78 -0.20
N ASP A 143 -19.30 27.69 -1.53
CA ASP A 143 -18.41 28.49 -2.38
C ASP A 143 -18.51 29.95 -1.91
N PRO A 144 -17.38 30.67 -1.74
CA PRO A 144 -17.46 32.09 -1.51
C PRO A 144 -18.27 32.68 -2.66
N MET A 145 -19.42 33.31 -2.34
CA MET A 145 -20.32 33.88 -3.34
C MET A 145 -19.50 34.59 -4.41
N ASP A 146 -19.76 34.21 -5.67
CA ASP A 146 -19.09 34.80 -6.82
C ASP A 146 -19.17 36.33 -6.69
N SER A 147 -18.01 37.00 -6.70
CA SER A 147 -17.87 38.43 -6.39
C SER A 147 -18.74 39.35 -7.25
N LYS A 148 -19.34 38.82 -8.32
CA LYS A 148 -20.39 39.44 -9.13
C LYS A 148 -21.68 39.76 -8.36
N TYR A 149 -21.98 39.05 -7.27
CA TYR A 149 -23.16 39.31 -6.43
C TYR A 149 -22.87 40.23 -5.23
N ILE A 150 -21.61 40.65 -5.04
CA ILE A 150 -21.16 41.49 -3.91
C ILE A 150 -21.06 42.99 -4.32
N LYS A 151 -21.40 43.36 -5.56
CA LYS A 151 -21.43 44.78 -5.95
C LYS A 151 -22.84 45.38 -5.76
N LYS A 152 -22.88 46.32 -4.80
CA LYS A 152 -23.89 47.34 -4.47
C LYS A 152 -24.90 47.66 -5.57
#